data_AF-M4F392-F1
#
_entry.id   AF-M4F392-F1
#
_cell.length_a   1.000
_cell.length_b   1.000
_cell.length_c   1.000
_cell.angle_alpha   90.00
_cell.angle_beta   90.00
_cell.angle_gamma   90.00
#
_symmetry.space_group_name_H-M   'P 1'
#
loop_
_entity.id
_entity.type
_entity.pdbx_description
1 polymer ?
#
loop_
_entity_poly.entity_id
_entity_poly.type
_entity_poly.pdbx_seq_one_letter_code
_entity_poly.pdbx_strand_id
1 'polypeptide(L)'
;MDVLAKGFVVTKFSEGKEEFELEVPPGSALLFPSEGSVMINDLKERDLKVRNLIVLDGTWSKARRMYVENPWLKLLSSHVKLEIEGASLYREVRRQPREGCLSTIESIVHAMKEMGEDTEGLDSMLDVFESMVGDQRRCKDENFGKIL
;
A
#
# COMPACT_ATOMS: atom_id res chain seq x y z
N MET A 1 20.50 -13.90 -15.44
CA MET A 1 20.40 -13.78 -13.98
C MET A 1 19.96 -12.35 -13.70
N ASP A 2 18.78 -12.17 -13.12
CA ASP A 2 18.23 -10.86 -12.80
C ASP A 2 19.11 -10.19 -11.75
N VAL A 3 19.91 -9.19 -12.14
CA VAL A 3 20.89 -8.52 -11.28
C VAL A 3 20.19 -7.86 -10.09
N LEU A 4 18.93 -7.47 -10.26
CA LEU A 4 18.10 -6.80 -9.26
C LEU A 4 17.52 -7.77 -8.22
N ALA A 5 17.53 -9.08 -8.49
CA ALA A 5 17.06 -10.09 -7.54
C ALA A 5 17.93 -10.16 -6.27
N LYS A 6 19.14 -9.59 -6.29
CA LYS A 6 20.03 -9.48 -5.12
C LYS A 6 19.79 -8.23 -4.28
N GLY A 7 18.81 -7.41 -4.64
CA GLY A 7 18.62 -6.08 -4.08
C GLY A 7 19.47 -5.03 -4.81
N PHE A 8 19.20 -3.76 -4.53
CA PHE A 8 19.87 -2.62 -5.14
C PHE A 8 19.79 -1.40 -4.24
N VAL A 9 20.63 -0.40 -4.50
CA VAL A 9 20.62 0.89 -3.79
C VAL A 9 20.03 1.95 -4.71
N VAL A 10 19.14 2.77 -4.15
CA VAL A 10 18.55 3.93 -4.83
C VAL A 10 19.12 5.19 -4.19
N THR A 11 19.89 5.94 -4.98
CA THR A 11 20.42 7.23 -4.55
C THR A 11 19.70 8.34 -5.33
N LYS A 12 19.05 9.25 -4.61
CA LYS A 12 18.43 10.45 -5.20
C LYS A 12 19.36 11.63 -5.04
N PHE A 13 19.56 12.37 -6.12
CA PHE A 13 20.29 13.62 -6.12
C PHE A 13 19.33 14.78 -6.39
N SER A 14 19.51 15.89 -5.66
CA SER A 14 18.83 17.17 -5.90
C SER A 14 19.85 18.30 -5.80
N GLU A 15 19.85 19.20 -6.79
CA GLU A 15 20.78 20.33 -6.87
C GLU A 15 22.26 19.95 -6.69
N GLY A 16 22.65 18.79 -7.23
CA GLY A 16 24.03 18.28 -7.17
C GLY A 16 24.44 17.71 -5.82
N LYS A 17 23.51 17.58 -4.86
CA LYS A 17 23.73 16.92 -3.57
C LYS A 17 22.92 15.64 -3.49
N GLU A 18 23.47 14.66 -2.79
CA GLU A 18 22.70 13.49 -2.39
C GLU A 18 21.59 13.95 -1.42
N GLU A 19 20.34 13.65 -1.79
CA GLU A 19 19.16 13.93 -0.98
C GLU A 19 18.84 12.75 -0.07
N PHE A 20 18.88 11.53 -0.62
CA PHE A 20 18.77 10.30 0.14
C PHE A 20 19.45 9.12 -0.57
N GLU A 21 19.79 8.13 0.24
CA GLU A 21 20.15 6.78 -0.19
C GLU A 21 19.21 5.77 0.48
N LEU A 22 18.72 4.81 -0.28
CA LEU A 22 17.81 3.76 0.17
C LEU A 22 18.30 2.40 -0.32
N GLU A 23 18.58 1.49 0.60
CA GLU A 23 18.80 0.09 0.28
C GLU A 23 17.46 -0.62 0.06
N VAL A 24 17.31 -1.25 -1.10
CA VAL A 24 16.19 -2.11 -1.45
C VAL A 24 16.66 -3.57 -1.36
N PRO A 25 16.36 -4.28 -0.26
CA PRO A 25 16.84 -5.64 -0.06
C PRO A 25 16.20 -6.64 -1.05
N PRO A 26 16.82 -7.81 -1.27
CA PRO A 26 16.25 -8.87 -2.09
C PRO A 26 14.90 -9.36 -1.53
N GLY A 27 13.99 -9.73 -2.43
CA GLY A 27 12.63 -10.14 -2.05
C GLY A 27 11.71 -8.98 -1.67
N SER A 28 12.04 -7.75 -2.09
CA SER A 28 11.15 -6.60 -1.97
C SER A 28 10.07 -6.62 -3.06
N ALA A 29 8.82 -6.40 -2.68
CA ALA A 29 7.69 -6.28 -3.59
C ALA A 29 6.94 -4.98 -3.37
N LEU A 30 6.40 -4.41 -4.45
CA LEU A 30 5.56 -3.22 -4.38
C LEU A 30 4.08 -3.62 -4.32
N LEU A 31 3.37 -3.17 -3.28
CA LEU A 31 1.91 -3.28 -3.20
C LEU A 31 1.28 -2.17 -4.06
N PHE A 32 1.10 -2.44 -5.34
CA PHE A 32 0.52 -1.49 -6.27
C PHE A 32 -0.06 -2.18 -7.52
N PRO A 33 -1.30 -1.84 -7.93
CA PRO A 33 -1.97 -2.44 -9.09
C PRO A 33 -1.44 -1.86 -10.41
N SER A 34 -0.16 -2.12 -10.70
CA SER A 34 0.49 -1.79 -11.96
C SER A 34 0.21 -2.82 -13.06
N GLU A 35 0.55 -2.48 -14.29
CA GLU A 35 0.60 -3.42 -15.40
C GLU A 35 1.59 -4.55 -15.08
N GLY A 36 1.14 -5.80 -15.22
CA GLY A 36 1.93 -6.99 -14.87
C GLY A 36 1.93 -7.37 -13.39
N SER A 37 1.22 -6.63 -12.52
CA SER A 37 1.07 -7.02 -11.12
C SER A 37 0.35 -8.37 -10.98
N VAL A 38 0.83 -9.19 -10.06
CA VAL A 38 0.25 -10.50 -9.72
C VAL A 38 -0.62 -10.38 -8.47
N MET A 39 -1.62 -11.26 -8.34
CA MET A 39 -2.42 -11.29 -7.12
C MET A 39 -1.56 -11.79 -5.96
N ILE A 40 -1.79 -11.27 -4.76
CA ILE A 40 -0.95 -11.62 -3.61
C ILE A 40 -1.13 -13.08 -3.18
N ASN A 41 -2.32 -13.66 -3.37
CA ASN A 41 -2.61 -15.07 -3.13
C ASN A 41 -1.84 -16.00 -4.10
N ASP A 42 -1.58 -15.55 -5.33
CA ASP A 42 -0.78 -16.28 -6.33
C ASP A 42 0.72 -16.35 -5.98
N LEU A 43 1.21 -15.60 -4.98
CA LEU A 43 2.64 -15.58 -4.63
C LEU A 43 3.15 -16.96 -4.21
N LYS A 44 2.32 -17.72 -3.49
CA LYS A 44 2.65 -19.08 -3.01
C LYS A 44 2.85 -20.04 -4.17
N GLU A 45 2.06 -19.92 -5.23
CA GLU A 45 2.14 -20.77 -6.43
C GLU A 45 3.36 -20.44 -7.30
N ARG A 46 3.87 -19.21 -7.21
CA ARG A 46 4.99 -18.72 -8.01
C ARG A 46 6.35 -18.86 -7.33
N ASP A 47 6.41 -19.46 -6.14
CA ASP A 47 7.61 -19.54 -5.29
C ASP A 47 8.26 -18.16 -5.05
N LEU A 48 7.45 -17.10 -5.10
CA LEU A 48 7.89 -15.72 -4.91
C LEU A 48 7.91 -15.41 -3.41
N LYS A 49 9.09 -15.52 -2.81
CA LYS A 49 9.29 -15.19 -1.39
C LYS A 49 9.40 -13.67 -1.19
N VAL A 50 8.25 -13.02 -1.01
CA VAL A 50 8.19 -11.62 -0.57
C VAL A 50 8.65 -11.55 0.89
N ARG A 51 9.66 -10.73 1.15
CA ARG A 51 10.22 -10.48 2.49
C ARG A 51 10.01 -9.05 2.96
N ASN A 52 9.90 -8.13 2.01
CA ASN A 52 9.73 -6.71 2.28
C ASN A 52 8.60 -6.19 1.40
N LEU A 53 7.66 -5.48 2.00
CA LEU A 53 6.53 -4.90 1.28
C LEU A 53 6.69 -3.38 1.24
N ILE A 54 6.79 -2.84 0.04
CA ILE A 54 6.82 -1.39 -0.21
C ILE A 54 5.38 -0.95 -0.47
N VAL A 55 4.94 0.08 0.25
CA VAL A 55 3.59 0.64 0.14
C VAL A 55 3.69 2.14 -0.11
N LEU A 56 2.91 2.65 -1.06
CA LEU A 56 2.87 4.07 -1.40
C LEU A 56 1.76 4.76 -0.61
N ASP A 57 2.13 5.50 0.43
CA ASP A 57 1.15 6.21 1.25
C ASP A 57 0.67 7.50 0.59
N GLY A 58 -0.66 7.63 0.46
CA GLY A 58 -1.27 8.84 -0.06
C GLY A 58 -2.64 8.58 -0.67
N THR A 59 -3.12 9.58 -1.40
CA THR A 59 -4.32 9.39 -2.23
C THR A 59 -3.96 8.51 -3.43
N TRP A 60 -4.93 7.84 -4.04
CA TRP A 60 -4.70 7.09 -5.28
C TRP A 60 -3.98 7.91 -6.37
N SER A 61 -4.34 9.18 -6.55
CA SER A 61 -3.65 10.07 -7.49
C SER A 61 -2.21 10.35 -7.07
N LYS A 62 -1.94 10.53 -5.77
CA LYS A 62 -0.58 10.74 -5.24
C LYS A 62 0.26 9.47 -5.37
N ALA A 63 -0.27 8.30 -5.01
CA ALA A 63 0.43 7.01 -5.14
C ALA A 63 0.76 6.70 -6.61
N ARG A 64 -0.18 6.94 -7.53
CA ARG A 64 0.08 6.80 -8.98
C ARG A 64 1.15 7.77 -9.46
N ARG A 65 1.15 9.01 -8.97
CA ARG A 65 2.18 9.99 -9.27
C ARG A 65 3.55 9.53 -8.75
N MET A 66 3.64 9.07 -7.50
CA MET A 66 4.88 8.51 -6.94
C MET A 66 5.41 7.36 -7.78
N TYR A 67 4.55 6.42 -8.20
CA TYR A 67 4.93 5.32 -9.07
C TYR A 67 5.49 5.77 -10.43
N VAL A 68 4.92 6.83 -11.02
CA VAL A 68 5.38 7.37 -12.31
C VAL A 68 6.69 8.15 -12.15
N GLU A 69 6.82 8.96 -11.10
CA GLU A 69 7.96 9.85 -10.85
C GLU A 69 9.19 9.14 -10.26
N ASN A 70 9.04 7.90 -9.79
CA ASN A 70 10.13 7.10 -9.23
C ASN A 70 10.37 5.83 -10.08
N PRO A 71 11.13 5.92 -11.19
CA PRO A 71 11.33 4.79 -12.11
C PRO A 71 11.93 3.54 -11.46
N TRP A 72 12.68 3.70 -10.36
CA TRP A 72 13.25 2.58 -9.62
C TRP A 72 12.19 1.64 -9.04
N LEU A 73 10.96 2.12 -8.79
CA LEU A 73 9.86 1.26 -8.37
C LEU A 73 9.52 0.21 -9.42
N LYS A 74 9.66 0.54 -10.72
CA LYS A 74 9.42 -0.40 -11.83
C LYS A 74 10.53 -1.43 -11.99
N LEU A 75 11.68 -1.23 -11.35
CA LEU A 75 12.79 -2.17 -11.35
C LEU A 75 12.56 -3.33 -10.36
N LEU A 76 11.56 -3.21 -9.47
CA LEU A 76 11.18 -4.30 -8.58
C LEU A 76 10.65 -5.47 -9.42
N SER A 77 11.26 -6.65 -9.24
CA SER A 77 10.86 -7.87 -9.96
C SER A 77 9.46 -8.35 -9.59
N SER A 78 8.82 -7.78 -8.58
CA SER A 78 7.49 -8.17 -8.11
C SER A 78 6.63 -6.96 -7.75
N HIS A 79 5.55 -6.80 -8.51
CA HIS A 79 4.43 -5.93 -8.13
C HIS A 79 3.24 -6.82 -7.77
N VAL A 80 2.65 -6.55 -6.63
CA VAL A 80 1.53 -7.33 -6.09
C VAL A 80 0.31 -6.45 -5.92
N LYS A 81 -0.86 -7.05 -6.13
CA LYS A 81 -2.16 -6.41 -5.93
C LYS A 81 -3.04 -7.31 -5.07
N LEU A 82 -4.00 -6.68 -4.41
CA LEU A 82 -4.98 -7.36 -3.58
C LEU A 82 -6.22 -7.69 -4.41
N GLU A 83 -6.82 -8.84 -4.11
CA GLU A 83 -8.22 -9.07 -4.42
C GLU A 83 -9.06 -8.33 -3.39
N ILE A 84 -10.03 -7.54 -3.85
CA ILE A 84 -10.84 -6.74 -2.94
C ILE A 84 -12.30 -7.11 -3.19
N GLU A 85 -12.78 -8.04 -2.38
CA GLU A 85 -14.19 -8.38 -2.28
C GLU A 85 -14.78 -7.55 -1.13
N GLY A 86 -15.50 -6.47 -1.47
CA GLY A 86 -16.19 -5.63 -0.49
C GLY A 86 -15.79 -4.16 -0.53
N ALA A 87 -16.38 -3.40 0.39
CA ALA A 87 -16.25 -1.96 0.42
C ALA A 87 -15.33 -1.53 1.57
N SER A 88 -14.39 -0.63 1.29
CA SER A 88 -13.46 -0.06 2.29
C SER A 88 -14.23 0.59 3.45
N LEU A 89 -13.80 0.34 4.69
CA LEU A 89 -14.26 1.03 5.90
C LEU A 89 -14.05 2.55 5.76
N TYR A 90 -12.99 2.94 5.05
CA TYR A 90 -12.63 4.33 4.83
C TYR A 90 -13.53 5.08 3.83
N ARG A 91 -14.41 4.38 3.09
CA ARG A 91 -15.31 4.99 2.08
C ARG A 91 -16.24 6.05 2.67
N GLU A 92 -16.55 5.94 3.96
CA GLU A 92 -17.57 6.77 4.62
C GLU A 92 -17.01 8.14 5.05
N VAL A 93 -15.71 8.21 5.32
CA VAL A 93 -15.00 9.47 5.60
C VAL A 93 -14.44 10.06 4.32
N ARG A 94 -14.04 9.23 3.36
CA ARG A 94 -13.39 9.67 2.13
C ARG A 94 -13.97 9.01 0.89
N ARG A 95 -14.32 9.84 -0.10
CA ARG A 95 -14.71 9.35 -1.43
C ARG A 95 -13.53 8.63 -2.10
N GLN A 96 -13.70 7.33 -2.31
CA GLN A 96 -12.76 6.51 -3.08
C GLN A 96 -13.00 6.70 -4.59
N PRO A 97 -11.96 6.55 -5.42
CA PRO A 97 -12.09 6.76 -6.87
C PRO A 97 -12.92 5.67 -7.55
N ARG A 98 -12.95 4.45 -7.01
CA ARG A 98 -13.75 3.30 -7.48
C ARG A 98 -13.99 2.33 -6.33
N GLU A 99 -14.91 1.39 -6.52
CA GLU A 99 -15.04 0.22 -5.63
C GLU A 99 -13.77 -0.63 -5.68
N GLY A 100 -13.46 -1.28 -4.56
CA GLY A 100 -12.20 -2.00 -4.41
C GLY A 100 -10.98 -1.09 -4.25
N CYS A 101 -11.14 0.11 -3.68
CA CYS A 101 -10.03 0.98 -3.30
C CYS A 101 -9.94 1.06 -1.78
N LEU A 102 -8.86 0.51 -1.23
CA LEU A 102 -8.57 0.48 0.19
C LEU A 102 -7.75 1.70 0.62
N SER A 103 -7.80 2.03 1.90
CA SER A 103 -6.81 2.88 2.56
C SER A 103 -5.44 2.17 2.67
N THR A 104 -4.38 2.93 2.98
CA THR A 104 -3.04 2.38 3.19
C THR A 104 -3.03 1.29 4.26
N ILE A 105 -3.70 1.52 5.39
CA ILE A 105 -3.74 0.57 6.52
C ILE A 105 -4.52 -0.69 6.18
N GLU A 106 -5.70 -0.57 5.55
CA GLU A 106 -6.45 -1.72 5.06
C GLU A 106 -5.60 -2.53 4.08
N SER A 107 -4.93 -1.85 3.13
CA SER A 107 -4.07 -2.51 2.15
C SER A 107 -2.92 -3.30 2.80
N ILE A 108 -2.28 -2.73 3.83
CA ILE A 108 -1.23 -3.41 4.59
C ILE A 108 -1.79 -4.62 5.32
N VAL A 109 -2.89 -4.46 6.07
CA VAL A 109 -3.50 -5.56 6.84
C VAL A 109 -3.91 -6.71 5.92
N HIS A 110 -4.63 -6.42 4.84
CA HIS A 110 -5.01 -7.43 3.86
C HIS A 110 -3.79 -8.11 3.27
N ALA A 111 -2.74 -7.37 2.92
CA ALA A 111 -1.52 -7.97 2.39
C ALA A 111 -0.84 -8.91 3.39
N MET A 112 -0.73 -8.50 4.65
CA MET A 112 -0.10 -9.31 5.71
C MET A 112 -0.88 -10.61 6.00
N LYS A 113 -2.21 -10.55 6.03
CA LYS A 113 -3.07 -11.74 6.19
C LYS A 113 -2.86 -12.74 5.06
N GLU A 114 -2.83 -12.28 3.80
CA GLU A 114 -2.61 -13.14 2.63
C GLU A 114 -1.20 -13.77 2.62
N MET A 115 -0.20 -13.05 3.13
CA MET A 115 1.16 -13.58 3.32
C MET A 115 1.25 -14.62 4.46
N GLY A 116 0.20 -14.77 5.28
CA GLY A 116 0.13 -15.75 6.36
C GLY A 116 0.68 -15.27 7.71
N GLU A 117 0.74 -13.96 7.93
CA GLU A 117 1.03 -13.37 9.23
C GLU A 117 -0.13 -13.59 10.22
N ASP A 118 0.16 -13.51 11.52
CA ASP A 118 -0.83 -13.67 12.58
C ASP A 118 -1.99 -12.68 12.45
N THR A 119 -3.22 -13.20 12.41
CA THR A 119 -4.41 -12.42 12.11
C THR A 119 -4.93 -11.65 13.31
N GLU A 120 -4.70 -12.10 14.56
CA GLU A 120 -5.30 -11.46 15.75
C GLU A 120 -4.82 -10.01 15.94
N GLY A 121 -3.51 -9.77 15.80
CA GLY A 121 -2.95 -8.42 15.87
C GLY A 121 -3.39 -7.52 14.71
N LEU A 122 -3.64 -8.11 13.55
CA LEU A 122 -4.06 -7.41 12.34
C LEU A 122 -5.55 -7.03 12.38
N ASP A 123 -6.40 -7.90 12.92
CA ASP A 123 -7.82 -7.63 13.16
C ASP A 123 -7.99 -6.47 14.16
N SER A 124 -7.25 -6.52 15.26
CA SER A 124 -7.23 -5.45 16.25
C SER A 124 -6.85 -4.08 15.66
N MET A 125 -5.97 -4.06 14.65
CA MET A 125 -5.57 -2.85 13.94
C MET A 125 -6.72 -2.26 13.10
N LEU A 126 -7.52 -3.13 12.46
CA LEU A 126 -8.71 -2.71 11.72
C LEU A 126 -9.82 -2.21 12.65
N ASP A 127 -10.00 -2.83 13.82
CA ASP A 127 -10.97 -2.40 14.83
C ASP A 127 -10.66 -0.98 15.33
N VAL A 128 -9.39 -0.71 15.64
CA VAL A 128 -8.93 0.63 16.03
C VAL A 128 -9.13 1.63 14.90
N PHE A 129 -8.83 1.23 13.65
CA PHE A 129 -9.06 2.07 12.48
C PHE A 129 -10.54 2.38 12.26
N GLU A 130 -11.42 1.39 12.42
CA GLU A 130 -12.87 1.56 12.33
C GLU A 130 -13.37 2.55 13.40
N SER A 131 -12.91 2.42 14.65
CA SER A 131 -13.25 3.36 15.71
C SER A 131 -12.83 4.78 15.35
N MET A 132 -11.60 4.97 14.85
CA MET A 132 -11.11 6.29 14.41
C MET A 132 -11.96 6.86 13.26
N VAL A 133 -12.33 6.04 12.27
CA VAL A 133 -13.21 6.44 11.17
C VAL A 133 -14.59 6.85 11.71
N GLY A 134 -15.14 6.10 12.67
CA GLY A 134 -16.38 6.44 13.37
C GLY A 134 -16.31 7.81 14.06
N ASP A 135 -15.22 8.09 14.77
CA ASP A 135 -15.00 9.37 15.45
C ASP A 135 -14.92 10.53 14.44
N GLN A 136 -14.22 10.35 13.32
CA GLN A 136 -14.12 11.35 12.25
C GLN A 136 -15.48 11.68 11.63
N ARG A 137 -16.35 10.68 11.48
CA ARG A 137 -17.73 10.88 11.01
C ARG A 137 -18.54 11.71 12.00
N ARG A 138 -18.51 11.36 13.29
CA ARG A 138 -19.22 12.12 14.33
C ARG A 138 -18.81 13.59 14.32
N CYS A 139 -17.50 13.86 14.30
CA CYS A 139 -16.98 15.23 14.24
C CYS A 139 -17.42 15.98 12.98
N LYS A 140 -17.47 15.29 11.83
CA LYS A 140 -17.94 15.88 10.58
C LYS A 140 -19.42 16.26 10.68
N ASP A 141 -20.27 15.35 11.15
CA ASP A 141 -21.71 15.55 11.26
C ASP A 141 -22.06 16.67 12.27
N GLU A 142 -21.38 16.71 13.42
CA GLU A 142 -21.51 17.78 14.41
C GLU A 142 -21.13 19.16 13.84
N ASN A 143 -20.09 19.22 12.99
CA ASN A 143 -19.70 20.47 12.33
C ASN A 143 -20.74 20.91 11.29
N PHE A 144 -21.35 20.00 10.54
CA PHE A 144 -22.45 20.33 9.63
C PHE A 144 -23.68 20.84 10.39
N GLY A 145 -24.00 20.26 11.55
CA GLY A 145 -25.11 20.70 12.40
C GLY A 145 -24.91 22.06 13.07
N LYS A 146 -23.67 22.59 13.13
CA LYS A 146 -23.38 23.94 13.64
C LYS A 146 -23.40 25.03 12.57
N ILE A 147 -23.40 24.66 11.29
CA ILE A 147 -23.37 25.60 10.15
C ILE A 147 -24.79 25.83 9.58
N LEU A 148 -25.74 24.97 9.92
CA LEU A 148 -27.18 25.12 9.65
C LEU A 148 -27.87 25.82 10.83
#